data_AF-A0A8T4SB67-F1
#
_entry.id   AF-A0A8T4SB67-F1
#
_cell.length_a   1.000
_cell.length_b   1.000
_cell.length_c   1.000
_cell.angle_alpha   90.00
_cell.angle_beta   90.00
_cell.angle_gamma   90.00
#
_symmetry.space_group_name_H-M   'P 1'
#
loop_
_entity.id
_entity.type
_entity.pdbx_description
1 polymer ?
#
loop_
_entity_poly.entity_id
_entity_poly.type
_entity_poly.pdbx_seq_one_letter_code
_entity_poly.pdbx_strand_id
1 'polypeptide(L)'
;MKAAIISLGSLSSQWTATAMKKYFDSVDSISLKEIDAKLGPDVGVYRGVEFLPHYDCVYMKGSFRYANLLQAISGLLEGTCYMPLKRNAFTLIHNKLLTHLELQRHHIPMPRTYIVAGTMEAKKLLETFHYPIIMKFPEGTQGKGVMIADSRSSASSVLDAIGALKQPFIIQEYIEGGEIDIRAFVIGDTVVASMQRVAHKDEGRANIHAGGTAKPYTLEPEERRIAVLTAKALGADICGVDMLRGAKGPLVIEANASPGLQGITAATNIDVADKIARFMHDETNKFFGTKKKDEAKKALGNDNEIITQLKFKGESILLPSIVTKMANFSEDAEYSIKMEKGKLIISKFDVGKG
;
A
#
# COMPACT_ATOMS: atom_id res chain seq x y z
N MET A 1 -16.39 -9.24 -11.57
CA MET A 1 -15.21 -8.36 -11.62
C MET A 1 -14.00 -9.13 -12.16
N LYS A 2 -13.26 -8.51 -13.08
CA LYS A 2 -11.99 -9.00 -13.61
C LYS A 2 -10.83 -8.38 -12.84
N ALA A 3 -9.83 -9.18 -12.49
CA ALA A 3 -8.62 -8.68 -11.84
C ALA A 3 -7.34 -9.10 -12.57
N ALA A 4 -6.28 -8.32 -12.40
CA ALA A 4 -4.95 -8.64 -12.86
C ALA A 4 -3.93 -8.55 -11.74
N ILE A 5 -2.97 -9.48 -11.75
CA ILE A 5 -1.74 -9.35 -10.98
C ILE A 5 -0.57 -9.20 -11.95
N ILE A 6 0.11 -8.06 -11.89
CA ILE A 6 1.26 -7.76 -12.74
C ILE A 6 2.52 -7.94 -11.91
N SER A 7 3.39 -8.90 -12.25
CA SER A 7 4.59 -9.17 -11.47
C SER A 7 5.69 -9.89 -12.23
N LEU A 8 6.83 -10.11 -11.56
CA LEU A 8 7.93 -10.95 -12.08
C LEU A 8 7.72 -12.46 -11.87
N GLY A 9 6.49 -12.91 -11.54
CA GLY A 9 6.17 -14.33 -11.42
C GLY A 9 6.59 -15.01 -10.11
N SER A 10 6.85 -14.24 -9.05
CA SER A 10 7.24 -14.78 -7.74
C SER A 10 6.20 -15.75 -7.17
N LEU A 11 6.61 -16.69 -6.32
CA LEU A 11 5.69 -17.62 -5.65
C LEU A 11 4.61 -16.89 -4.83
N SER A 12 4.98 -15.78 -4.17
CA SER A 12 4.01 -14.89 -3.50
C SER A 12 2.93 -14.38 -4.46
N SER A 13 3.33 -13.94 -5.66
CA SER A 13 2.37 -13.48 -6.68
C SER A 13 1.46 -14.62 -7.12
N GLN A 14 2.00 -15.82 -7.32
CA GLN A 14 1.21 -17.00 -7.71
C GLN A 14 0.19 -17.39 -6.63
N TRP A 15 0.58 -17.33 -5.36
CA TRP A 15 -0.33 -17.57 -4.23
C TRP A 15 -1.45 -16.53 -4.19
N THR A 16 -1.11 -15.24 -4.31
CA THR A 16 -2.12 -14.17 -4.38
C THR A 16 -3.06 -14.36 -5.57
N ALA A 17 -2.54 -14.67 -6.76
CA ALA A 17 -3.35 -14.90 -7.96
C ALA A 17 -4.36 -16.04 -7.77
N THR A 18 -3.89 -17.17 -7.22
CA THR A 18 -4.73 -18.33 -6.93
C THR A 18 -5.81 -17.99 -5.89
N ALA A 19 -5.47 -17.26 -4.84
CA ALA A 19 -6.43 -16.82 -3.84
C ALA A 19 -7.48 -15.86 -4.42
N MET A 20 -7.09 -14.95 -5.30
CA MET A 20 -8.00 -14.03 -5.99
C MET A 20 -9.06 -14.74 -6.82
N LYS A 21 -8.77 -15.91 -7.41
CA LYS A 21 -9.75 -16.69 -8.18
C LYS A 21 -10.96 -17.16 -7.35
N LYS A 22 -10.88 -17.14 -6.02
CA LYS A 22 -12.02 -17.43 -5.14
C LYS A 22 -13.04 -16.29 -5.08
N TYR A 23 -12.63 -15.07 -5.40
CA TYR A 23 -13.42 -13.85 -5.19
C TYR A 23 -13.72 -13.08 -6.49
N PHE A 24 -12.85 -13.18 -7.50
CA PHE A 24 -13.01 -12.50 -8.79
C PHE A 24 -13.44 -13.50 -9.87
N ASP A 25 -14.25 -13.03 -10.84
CA ASP A 25 -14.77 -13.87 -11.93
C ASP A 25 -13.64 -14.37 -12.85
N SER A 26 -12.62 -13.53 -13.04
CA SER A 26 -11.41 -13.88 -13.77
C SER A 26 -10.20 -13.17 -13.17
N VAL A 27 -9.06 -13.87 -13.16
CA VAL A 27 -7.79 -13.34 -12.65
C VAL A 27 -6.67 -13.66 -13.63
N ASP A 28 -6.10 -12.62 -14.22
CA ASP A 28 -4.96 -12.75 -15.12
C ASP A 28 -3.64 -12.52 -14.39
N SER A 29 -2.68 -13.41 -14.60
CA SER A 29 -1.30 -13.24 -14.13
C SER A 29 -0.45 -12.76 -15.29
N ILE A 30 0.01 -11.52 -15.21
CA ILE A 30 0.72 -10.85 -16.31
C ILE A 30 2.17 -10.62 -15.89
N SER A 31 3.10 -10.98 -16.77
CA SER A 31 4.52 -10.69 -16.56
C SER A 31 4.75 -9.20 -16.66
N LEU A 32 5.40 -8.61 -15.66
CA LEU A 32 5.81 -7.20 -15.70
C LEU A 32 6.74 -6.89 -16.89
N LYS A 33 7.44 -7.89 -17.41
CA LYS A 33 8.33 -7.74 -18.60
C LYS A 33 7.57 -7.65 -19.92
N GLU A 34 6.28 -7.95 -19.91
CA GLU A 34 5.40 -7.90 -21.08
C GLU A 34 4.55 -6.64 -21.09
N ILE A 35 4.70 -5.75 -20.09
CA ILE A 35 3.89 -4.53 -19.96
C ILE A 35 4.72 -3.32 -20.37
N ASP A 36 4.15 -2.55 -21.28
CA ASP A 36 4.68 -1.27 -21.75
C ASP A 36 3.65 -0.15 -21.55
N ALA A 37 4.11 1.10 -21.59
CA ALA A 37 3.27 2.29 -21.50
C ALA A 37 3.53 3.20 -22.70
N LYS A 38 2.47 3.56 -23.43
CA LYS A 38 2.53 4.55 -24.52
C LYS A 38 2.06 5.89 -23.98
N LEU A 39 2.86 6.94 -24.22
CA LEU A 39 2.51 8.33 -23.95
C LEU A 39 2.36 9.07 -25.28
N GLY A 40 1.38 9.98 -25.38
CA GLY A 40 1.02 10.66 -26.63
C GLY A 40 -0.33 10.18 -27.17
N PRO A 41 -0.56 10.24 -28.50
CA PRO A 41 -1.78 9.71 -29.11
C PRO A 41 -1.99 8.23 -28.75
N ASP A 42 -3.23 7.86 -28.42
CA ASP A 42 -3.62 6.54 -27.90
C ASP A 42 -2.86 6.15 -26.62
N VAL A 43 -2.80 7.09 -25.67
CA VAL A 43 -2.20 6.87 -24.35
C VAL A 43 -2.81 5.65 -23.65
N GLY A 44 -1.95 4.80 -23.09
CA GLY A 44 -2.41 3.64 -22.34
C GLY A 44 -1.32 2.62 -22.03
N VAL A 45 -1.76 1.53 -21.42
CA VAL A 45 -0.91 0.40 -21.03
C VAL A 45 -1.09 -0.71 -22.06
N TYR A 46 0.00 -1.35 -22.45
CA TYR A 46 0.05 -2.35 -23.51
C TYR A 46 0.62 -3.66 -23.01
N ARG A 47 0.21 -4.75 -23.67
CA ARG A 47 0.89 -6.05 -23.61
C ARG A 47 1.32 -6.45 -25.02
N GLY A 48 2.61 -6.34 -25.31
CA GLY A 48 3.11 -6.43 -26.68
C GLY A 48 2.57 -5.28 -27.53
N VAL A 49 1.78 -5.60 -28.56
CA VAL A 49 1.20 -4.59 -29.48
C VAL A 49 -0.26 -4.24 -29.16
N GLU A 50 -0.89 -4.95 -28.22
CA GLU A 50 -2.30 -4.76 -27.89
C GLU A 50 -2.47 -3.94 -26.61
N PHE A 51 -3.54 -3.16 -26.56
CA PHE A 51 -3.94 -2.49 -25.33
C PHE A 51 -4.25 -3.51 -24.24
N LEU A 52 -3.82 -3.21 -23.03
CA LEU A 52 -4.21 -3.99 -21.86
C LEU A 52 -5.74 -3.94 -21.73
N PRO A 53 -6.42 -5.10 -21.61
CA PRO A 53 -7.86 -5.10 -21.45
C PRO A 53 -8.25 -4.44 -20.12
N HIS A 54 -9.51 -4.03 -20.03
CA HIS A 54 -10.03 -3.44 -18.79
C HIS A 54 -10.08 -4.47 -17.65
N TYR A 55 -9.59 -4.05 -16.49
CA TYR A 55 -9.68 -4.76 -15.21
C TYR A 55 -10.33 -3.87 -14.17
N ASP A 56 -11.16 -4.46 -13.31
CA ASP A 56 -11.76 -3.76 -12.16
C ASP A 56 -10.72 -3.56 -11.03
N CYS A 57 -9.77 -4.50 -10.93
CA CYS A 57 -8.74 -4.51 -9.90
C CYS A 57 -7.37 -4.87 -10.47
N VAL A 58 -6.32 -4.12 -10.13
CA VAL A 58 -4.95 -4.41 -10.56
C VAL A 58 -4.01 -4.36 -9.37
N TYR A 59 -3.28 -5.46 -9.13
CA TYR A 59 -2.20 -5.49 -8.14
C TYR A 59 -0.84 -5.65 -8.82
N MET A 60 -0.06 -4.58 -8.79
CA MET A 60 1.29 -4.56 -9.35
C MET A 60 2.32 -4.83 -8.28
N LYS A 61 3.25 -5.75 -8.58
CA LYS A 61 4.36 -6.12 -7.70
C LYS A 61 5.67 -6.09 -8.48
N GLY A 62 6.69 -5.46 -7.92
CA GLY A 62 8.01 -5.37 -8.56
C GLY A 62 9.12 -5.01 -7.58
N SER A 63 10.36 -5.09 -8.05
CA SER A 63 11.51 -4.58 -7.32
C SER A 63 11.71 -3.09 -7.59
N PHE A 64 12.55 -2.43 -6.78
CA PHE A 64 12.94 -1.02 -6.96
C PHE A 64 13.35 -0.64 -8.40
N ARG A 65 13.98 -1.58 -9.15
CA ARG A 65 14.36 -1.39 -10.57
C ARG A 65 13.19 -1.03 -11.50
N TYR A 66 11.96 -1.40 -11.12
CA TYR A 66 10.75 -1.12 -11.89
C TYR A 66 9.86 -0.05 -11.22
N ALA A 67 10.31 0.59 -10.13
CA ALA A 67 9.49 1.52 -9.36
C ALA A 67 8.92 2.67 -10.22
N ASN A 68 9.76 3.27 -11.07
CA ASN A 68 9.34 4.35 -11.98
C ASN A 68 8.34 3.86 -13.04
N LEU A 69 8.57 2.68 -13.60
CA LEU A 69 7.65 2.07 -14.59
C LEU A 69 6.29 1.77 -13.94
N LEU A 70 6.30 1.17 -12.75
CA LEU A 70 5.08 0.87 -11.99
C LEU A 70 4.34 2.13 -11.58
N GLN A 71 5.05 3.19 -11.19
CA GLN A 71 4.46 4.51 -10.95
C GLN A 71 3.80 5.06 -12.21
N ALA A 72 4.46 4.98 -13.38
CA ALA A 72 3.90 5.46 -14.64
C ALA A 72 2.62 4.68 -15.03
N ILE A 73 2.67 3.35 -15.01
CA ILE A 73 1.53 2.47 -15.29
C ILE A 73 0.38 2.75 -14.31
N SER A 74 0.69 2.90 -13.01
CA SER A 74 -0.31 3.26 -12.00
C SER A 74 -0.98 4.60 -12.29
N GLY A 75 -0.23 5.59 -12.78
CA GLY A 75 -0.81 6.87 -13.20
C GLY A 75 -1.74 6.74 -14.41
N LEU A 76 -1.44 5.86 -15.36
CA LEU A 76 -2.30 5.61 -16.52
C LEU A 76 -3.59 4.84 -16.18
N LEU A 77 -3.53 3.97 -15.17
CA LEU A 77 -4.68 3.21 -14.68
C LEU A 77 -5.46 3.95 -13.59
N GLU A 78 -4.96 5.09 -13.11
CA GLU A 78 -5.54 5.84 -11.99
C GLU A 78 -7.00 6.20 -12.31
N GLY A 79 -7.88 5.91 -11.35
CA GLY A 79 -9.31 6.15 -11.51
C GLY A 79 -10.02 5.14 -12.41
N THR A 80 -9.36 4.23 -13.14
CA THR A 80 -10.06 3.24 -13.98
C THR A 80 -10.33 1.92 -13.24
N CYS A 81 -9.45 1.56 -12.31
CA CYS A 81 -9.51 0.35 -11.52
C CYS A 81 -9.07 0.62 -10.07
N TYR A 82 -9.41 -0.29 -9.17
CA TYR A 82 -8.85 -0.28 -7.82
C TYR A 82 -7.42 -0.85 -7.84
N MET A 83 -6.50 -0.14 -7.18
CA MET A 83 -5.11 -0.57 -6.96
C MET A 83 -4.75 -0.40 -5.48
N PRO A 84 -4.15 -1.41 -4.83
CA PRO A 84 -3.81 -1.36 -3.39
C PRO A 84 -2.56 -0.51 -3.08
N LEU A 85 -1.93 0.08 -4.09
CA LEU A 85 -0.80 0.99 -3.97
C LEU A 85 -1.12 2.24 -4.77
N LYS A 86 -1.01 3.41 -4.15
CA LYS A 86 -1.10 4.69 -4.87
C LYS A 86 0.10 4.87 -5.80
N ARG A 87 -0.07 5.69 -6.83
CA ARG A 87 0.96 6.02 -7.83
C ARG A 87 2.35 6.27 -7.23
N ASN A 88 2.44 7.17 -6.23
CA ASN A 88 3.73 7.54 -5.63
C ASN A 88 4.28 6.48 -4.67
N ALA A 89 3.46 5.52 -4.21
CA ALA A 89 3.90 4.50 -3.25
C ALA A 89 5.04 3.64 -3.80
N PHE A 90 5.04 3.37 -5.11
CA PHE A 90 6.08 2.58 -5.76
C PHE A 90 7.47 3.19 -5.60
N THR A 91 7.63 4.50 -5.78
CA THR A 91 8.93 5.17 -5.63
C THR A 91 9.25 5.52 -4.18
N LEU A 92 8.25 5.93 -3.39
CA LEU A 92 8.44 6.22 -1.97
C LEU A 92 8.94 5.00 -1.19
N ILE A 93 8.26 3.85 -1.32
CA ILE A 93 8.56 2.66 -0.52
C ILE A 93 9.87 1.99 -0.96
N HIS A 94 10.22 2.05 -2.24
CA HIS A 94 11.46 1.45 -2.75
C HIS A 94 12.71 2.30 -2.48
N ASN A 95 12.54 3.51 -1.94
CA ASN A 95 13.64 4.42 -1.63
C ASN A 95 13.61 4.78 -0.14
N LYS A 96 14.60 4.29 0.63
CA LYS A 96 14.67 4.50 2.08
C LYS A 96 14.74 5.97 2.47
N LEU A 97 15.41 6.81 1.67
CA LEU A 97 15.48 8.25 1.92
C LEU A 97 14.07 8.86 1.85
N LEU A 98 13.34 8.59 0.76
CA LEU A 98 11.99 9.10 0.58
C LEU A 98 11.00 8.53 1.61
N THR A 99 11.14 7.25 1.96
CA THR A 99 10.37 6.64 3.05
C THR A 99 10.60 7.38 4.37
N HIS A 100 11.85 7.59 4.80
CA HIS A 100 12.15 8.26 6.08
C HIS A 100 11.70 9.73 6.08
N LEU A 101 11.77 10.42 4.93
CA LEU A 101 11.21 11.76 4.81
C LEU A 101 9.70 11.76 5.08
N GLU A 102 8.96 10.79 4.53
CA GLU A 102 7.52 10.71 4.74
C GLU A 102 7.16 10.30 6.18
N LEU A 103 7.94 9.39 6.78
CA LEU A 103 7.81 9.05 8.21
C LEU A 103 7.99 10.29 9.09
N GLN A 104 9.00 11.12 8.82
CA GLN A 104 9.25 12.37 9.54
C GLN A 104 8.06 13.34 9.43
N ARG A 105 7.51 13.52 8.22
CA ARG A 105 6.38 14.43 7.99
C ARG A 105 5.12 14.00 8.73
N HIS A 106 4.94 12.69 8.89
CA HIS A 106 3.83 12.09 9.60
C HIS A 106 4.09 11.82 11.09
N HIS A 107 5.23 12.28 11.63
CA HIS A 107 5.63 12.08 13.03
C HIS A 107 5.66 10.60 13.44
N ILE A 108 6.05 9.73 12.50
CA ILE A 108 6.19 8.30 12.75
C ILE A 108 7.61 8.04 13.26
N PRO A 109 7.78 7.35 14.41
CA PRO A 109 9.10 7.08 14.96
C PRO A 109 9.96 6.26 14.00
N MET A 110 11.19 6.73 13.79
CA MET A 110 12.21 6.11 12.95
C MET A 110 13.58 6.38 13.57
N PRO A 111 14.61 5.58 13.26
CA PRO A 111 15.95 5.91 13.72
C PRO A 111 16.42 7.23 13.10
N ARG A 112 17.20 7.99 13.86
CA ARG A 112 17.81 9.24 13.41
C ARG A 112 18.62 9.01 12.16
N THR A 113 18.20 9.64 11.07
CA THR A 113 18.74 9.43 9.73
C THR A 113 19.26 10.73 9.16
N TYR A 114 20.47 10.69 8.61
CA TYR A 114 21.15 11.78 7.95
C TYR A 114 21.24 11.46 6.47
N ILE A 115 20.76 12.41 5.66
CA ILE A 115 20.84 12.36 4.20
C ILE A 115 22.08 13.12 3.80
N VAL A 116 23.00 12.45 3.10
CA VAL A 116 24.29 13.03 2.74
C VAL A 116 24.50 12.95 1.23
N ALA A 117 24.79 14.10 0.63
CA ALA A 117 24.98 14.23 -0.81
C ALA A 117 26.41 13.90 -1.27
N GLY A 118 27.40 14.06 -0.38
CA GLY A 118 28.82 13.90 -0.69
C GLY A 118 29.62 13.35 0.49
N THR A 119 30.72 12.67 0.18
CA THR A 119 31.58 12.03 1.19
C THR A 119 32.38 13.03 2.01
N MET A 120 32.72 14.20 1.46
CA MET A 120 33.49 15.23 2.17
C MET A 120 32.70 15.83 3.34
N GLU A 121 31.46 16.22 3.10
CA GLU A 121 30.53 16.72 4.11
C GLU A 121 30.17 15.62 5.10
N ALA A 122 29.95 14.40 4.62
CA ALA A 122 29.69 13.25 5.49
C ALA A 122 30.83 13.01 6.48
N LYS A 123 32.10 13.14 6.06
CA LYS A 123 33.28 13.02 6.96
C LYS A 123 33.29 14.07 8.07
N LYS A 124 32.80 15.29 7.82
CA LYS A 124 32.64 16.33 8.85
C LYS A 124 31.52 15.99 9.82
N LEU A 125 30.43 15.37 9.36
CA LEU A 125 29.34 14.93 10.23
C LEU A 125 29.76 13.79 11.16
N LEU A 126 30.78 13.00 10.78
CA LEU A 126 31.29 11.90 11.61
C LEU A 126 31.73 12.33 13.02
N GLU A 127 32.13 13.59 13.22
CA GLU A 127 32.53 14.09 14.55
C GLU A 127 31.36 14.18 15.53
N THR A 128 30.14 14.24 15.01
CA THR A 128 28.92 14.50 15.79
C THR A 128 28.16 13.22 16.15
N PHE A 129 28.57 12.07 15.61
CA PHE A 129 27.87 10.80 15.82
C PHE A 129 28.31 10.09 17.09
N HIS A 130 27.34 9.40 17.70
CA HIS A 130 27.62 8.32 18.64
C HIS A 130 27.74 7.03 17.83
N TYR A 131 28.75 6.22 18.16
CA TYR A 131 29.01 4.95 17.50
C TYR A 131 28.46 3.78 18.32
N PRO A 132 28.06 2.66 17.67
CA PRO A 132 28.13 2.41 16.23
C PRO A 132 27.08 3.18 15.38
N ILE A 133 27.35 3.31 14.09
CA ILE A 133 26.43 3.87 13.08
C ILE A 133 26.19 2.90 11.93
N ILE A 134 25.09 3.09 11.21
CA ILE A 134 24.74 2.31 10.03
C ILE A 134 24.79 3.19 8.79
N MET A 135 25.42 2.68 7.72
CA MET A 135 25.45 3.32 6.40
C MET A 135 24.74 2.45 5.37
N LYS A 136 23.85 3.04 4.57
CA LYS A 136 22.97 2.30 3.65
C LYS A 136 22.79 3.06 2.33
N PHE A 137 22.63 2.33 1.23
CA PHE A 137 22.09 2.92 0.00
C PHE A 137 20.57 3.13 0.12
N PRO A 138 20.00 4.21 -0.45
CA PRO A 138 18.57 4.47 -0.39
C PRO A 138 17.77 3.36 -1.07
N GLU A 139 18.28 2.87 -2.20
CA GLU A 139 17.66 1.80 -2.98
C GLU A 139 18.38 0.47 -2.72
N GLY A 140 17.63 -0.63 -2.81
CA GLY A 140 18.12 -1.98 -2.57
C GLY A 140 17.23 -2.76 -1.62
N THR A 141 17.41 -4.08 -1.62
CA THR A 141 16.60 -5.02 -0.83
C THR A 141 17.50 -6.05 -0.14
N GLN A 142 16.95 -6.74 0.86
CA GLN A 142 17.61 -7.87 1.54
C GLN A 142 18.92 -7.52 2.26
N GLY A 143 19.09 -6.28 2.74
CA GLY A 143 20.25 -5.87 3.53
C GLY A 143 21.58 -5.79 2.76
N LYS A 144 21.59 -6.04 1.45
CA LYS A 144 22.75 -5.78 0.60
C LYS A 144 23.01 -4.28 0.57
N GLY A 145 24.24 -3.88 0.88
CA GLY A 145 24.62 -2.47 0.96
C GLY A 145 24.28 -1.80 2.30
N VAL A 146 24.04 -2.58 3.37
CA VAL A 146 24.03 -2.09 4.76
C VAL A 146 25.40 -2.36 5.38
N MET A 147 26.06 -1.31 5.87
CA MET A 147 27.39 -1.36 6.48
C MET A 147 27.29 -0.82 7.91
N ILE A 148 27.93 -1.49 8.87
CA ILE A 148 28.03 -1.04 10.25
C ILE A 148 29.44 -0.50 10.46
N ALA A 149 29.55 0.69 11.04
CA ALA A 149 30.81 1.26 11.46
C ALA A 149 30.80 1.50 12.97
N ASP A 150 31.74 0.89 13.68
CA ASP A 150 31.90 0.90 15.13
C ASP A 150 32.69 2.11 15.66
N SER A 151 33.31 2.86 14.77
CA SER A 151 34.22 3.94 15.09
C SER A 151 34.28 4.95 13.95
N ARG A 152 34.77 6.15 14.25
CA ARG A 152 35.01 7.19 13.23
C ARG A 152 35.96 6.75 12.14
N SER A 153 37.03 6.04 12.51
CA SER A 153 38.01 5.53 11.54
C SER A 153 37.36 4.53 10.59
N SER A 154 36.64 3.54 11.13
CA SER A 154 35.87 2.56 10.34
C SER A 154 34.86 3.26 9.42
N ALA A 155 34.14 4.26 9.95
CA ALA A 155 33.18 5.01 9.16
C ALA A 155 33.82 5.79 8.01
N SER A 156 34.96 6.43 8.25
CA SER A 156 35.70 7.14 7.20
C SER A 156 36.16 6.20 6.09
N SER A 157 36.65 5.00 6.42
CA SER A 157 37.06 4.00 5.43
C SER A 157 35.87 3.51 4.58
N VAL A 158 34.71 3.32 5.21
CA VAL A 158 33.47 2.97 4.49
C VAL A 158 33.06 4.10 3.54
N LEU A 159 33.14 5.37 3.96
CA LEU A 159 32.87 6.51 3.10
C LEU A 159 33.81 6.59 1.90
N ASP A 160 35.10 6.28 2.08
CA ASP A 160 36.07 6.26 0.98
C ASP A 160 35.74 5.17 -0.05
N ALA A 161 35.33 3.98 0.43
CA ALA A 161 34.90 2.89 -0.43
C ALA A 161 33.61 3.21 -1.21
N ILE A 162 32.60 3.77 -0.54
CA ILE A 162 31.31 4.13 -1.16
C ILE A 162 31.48 5.32 -2.12
N GLY A 163 32.38 6.26 -1.81
CA GLY A 163 32.64 7.43 -2.65
C GLY A 163 33.00 7.09 -4.08
N ALA A 164 33.67 5.96 -4.31
CA ALA A 164 34.00 5.45 -5.64
C ALA A 164 32.74 5.12 -6.48
N LEU A 165 31.63 4.76 -5.83
CA LEU A 165 30.38 4.40 -6.50
C LEU A 165 29.60 5.63 -6.96
N LYS A 166 29.90 6.83 -6.43
CA LYS A 166 29.21 8.10 -6.75
C LYS A 166 27.68 8.00 -6.64
N GLN A 167 27.20 7.23 -5.66
CA GLN A 167 25.78 7.06 -5.38
C GLN A 167 25.40 7.75 -4.06
N PRO A 168 24.17 8.29 -3.93
CA PRO A 168 23.67 8.78 -2.66
C PRO A 168 23.64 7.66 -1.61
N PHE A 169 23.84 8.01 -0.35
CA PHE A 169 23.74 7.10 0.80
C PHE A 169 23.13 7.81 2.00
N ILE A 170 22.68 7.04 2.97
CA ILE A 170 22.17 7.53 4.25
C ILE A 170 23.06 7.02 5.38
N ILE A 171 23.23 7.86 6.40
CA ILE A 171 23.86 7.49 7.68
C ILE A 171 22.76 7.47 8.74
N GLN A 172 22.70 6.43 9.55
CA GLN A 172 21.64 6.23 10.53
C GLN A 172 22.25 5.82 11.87
N GLU A 173 21.62 6.22 12.97
CA GLU A 173 22.01 5.72 14.29
C GLU A 173 21.83 4.19 14.37
N TYR A 174 22.71 3.52 15.09
CA TYR A 174 22.54 2.11 15.40
C TYR A 174 21.54 1.95 16.54
N ILE A 175 20.59 1.03 16.39
CA ILE A 175 19.63 0.67 17.43
C ILE A 175 20.10 -0.64 18.06
N GLU A 176 20.34 -0.62 19.37
CA GLU A 176 20.69 -1.81 20.13
C GLU A 176 19.64 -2.91 19.94
N GLY A 177 20.09 -4.16 19.78
CA GLY A 177 19.21 -5.27 19.45
C GLY A 177 18.74 -5.30 17.98
N GLY A 178 19.36 -4.54 17.08
CA GLY A 178 19.08 -4.52 15.63
C GLY A 178 19.24 -5.87 14.91
N GLU A 179 19.76 -6.88 15.61
CA GLU A 179 19.75 -8.31 15.27
C GLU A 179 18.34 -8.91 15.17
N ILE A 180 17.37 -8.25 15.80
CA ILE A 180 15.98 -8.68 15.89
C ILE A 180 15.10 -7.60 15.30
N ASP A 181 14.39 -7.96 14.22
CA ASP A 181 13.40 -7.07 13.64
C ASP A 181 12.00 -7.68 13.67
N ILE A 182 10.99 -6.81 13.75
CA ILE A 182 9.59 -7.17 13.74
C ILE A 182 9.03 -6.77 12.40
N ARG A 183 8.48 -7.74 11.67
CA ARG A 183 7.72 -7.49 10.45
C ARG A 183 6.23 -7.53 10.75
N ALA A 184 5.54 -6.42 10.51
CA ALA A 184 4.09 -6.30 10.51
C ALA A 184 3.58 -6.32 9.06
N PHE A 185 2.60 -7.17 8.75
CA PHE A 185 1.98 -7.22 7.44
C PHE A 185 0.63 -6.50 7.48
N VAL A 186 0.57 -5.34 6.82
CA VAL A 186 -0.59 -4.46 6.83
C VAL A 186 -1.48 -4.76 5.61
N ILE A 187 -2.78 -4.86 5.85
CA ILE A 187 -3.83 -4.90 4.83
C ILE A 187 -4.93 -3.92 5.26
N GLY A 188 -5.14 -2.87 4.47
CA GLY A 188 -5.99 -1.73 4.77
C GLY A 188 -5.61 -1.08 6.10
N ASP A 189 -6.55 -1.06 7.03
CA ASP A 189 -6.38 -0.45 8.36
C ASP A 189 -5.90 -1.43 9.43
N THR A 190 -5.48 -2.64 9.05
CA THR A 190 -5.19 -3.71 10.01
C THR A 190 -3.85 -4.40 9.76
N VAL A 191 -3.18 -4.80 10.84
CA VAL A 191 -2.07 -5.77 10.75
C VAL A 191 -2.66 -7.17 10.83
N VAL A 192 -2.52 -7.93 9.73
CA VAL A 192 -3.13 -9.25 9.60
C VAL A 192 -2.24 -10.41 10.02
N ALA A 193 -0.93 -10.18 10.02
CA ALA A 193 0.08 -11.14 10.45
C ALA A 193 1.33 -10.38 10.88
N SER A 194 2.07 -10.95 11.82
CA SER A 194 3.34 -10.39 12.28
C SER A 194 4.30 -11.50 12.69
N MET A 195 5.58 -11.26 12.43
CA MET A 195 6.65 -12.18 12.80
C MET A 195 7.85 -11.42 13.33
N GLN A 196 8.56 -12.05 14.26
CA GLN A 196 9.87 -11.63 14.69
C GLN A 196 10.90 -12.41 13.88
N ARG A 197 11.87 -11.70 13.33
CA ARG A 197 13.01 -12.30 12.62
C ARG A 197 14.27 -12.07 13.43
N VAL A 198 15.11 -13.10 13.50
CA VAL A 198 16.38 -13.06 14.22
C VAL A 198 17.50 -13.36 13.24
N ALA A 199 18.51 -12.51 13.25
CA ALA A 199 19.74 -12.65 12.49
C ALA A 199 20.50 -13.94 12.84
N HIS A 200 21.27 -14.46 11.91
CA HIS A 200 22.22 -15.53 12.23
C HIS A 200 23.42 -14.93 12.98
N LYS A 201 23.95 -15.62 14.00
CA LYS A 201 24.94 -15.10 14.98
C LYS A 201 26.18 -14.40 14.40
N ASP A 202 26.54 -14.66 13.15
CA ASP A 202 27.74 -14.10 12.50
C ASP A 202 27.44 -12.94 11.54
N GLU A 203 26.16 -12.65 11.30
CA GLU A 203 25.73 -11.49 10.53
C GLU A 203 24.86 -10.63 11.43
N GLY A 204 25.26 -9.39 11.75
CA GLY A 204 24.47 -8.49 12.60
C GLY A 204 23.13 -7.98 11.99
N ARG A 205 22.42 -8.83 11.24
CA ARG A 205 21.33 -8.50 10.29
C ARG A 205 20.23 -9.57 10.28
N ALA A 206 19.00 -9.17 10.58
CA ALA A 206 17.84 -10.06 10.79
C ALA A 206 17.14 -10.65 9.55
N ASN A 207 17.75 -10.64 8.36
CA ASN A 207 17.05 -11.05 7.15
C ASN A 207 16.91 -12.58 7.02
N ILE A 208 15.67 -13.09 6.96
CA ILE A 208 15.36 -14.54 6.75
C ILE A 208 16.07 -15.11 5.51
N HIS A 209 16.20 -14.32 4.44
CA HIS A 209 16.87 -14.76 3.21
C HIS A 209 18.39 -14.98 3.37
N ALA A 210 18.97 -14.54 4.50
CA ALA A 210 20.38 -14.76 4.86
C ALA A 210 20.54 -15.87 5.92
N GLY A 211 19.54 -16.75 6.08
CA GLY A 211 19.59 -17.85 7.06
C GLY A 211 19.03 -17.52 8.45
N GLY A 212 18.41 -16.34 8.61
CA GLY A 212 17.74 -15.95 9.85
C GLY A 212 16.49 -16.81 10.16
N THR A 213 16.12 -16.91 11.44
CA THR A 213 14.92 -17.63 11.87
C THR A 213 13.72 -16.68 11.97
N ALA A 214 12.51 -17.19 11.73
CA ALA A 214 11.26 -16.44 11.85
C ALA A 214 10.32 -17.13 12.82
N LYS A 215 9.70 -16.37 13.73
CA LYS A 215 8.71 -16.88 14.69
C LYS A 215 7.47 -15.97 14.69
N PRO A 216 6.27 -16.52 14.96
CA PRO A 216 5.09 -15.71 15.10
C PRO A 216 5.29 -14.73 16.26
N TYR A 217 4.76 -13.52 16.10
CA TYR A 217 4.96 -12.46 17.06
C TYR A 217 3.68 -11.65 17.26
N THR A 218 3.33 -11.37 18.51
CA THR A 218 2.15 -10.57 18.86
C THR A 218 2.56 -9.12 19.02
N LEU A 219 2.08 -8.25 18.14
CA LEU A 219 2.37 -6.82 18.21
C LEU A 219 1.73 -6.16 19.42
N GLU A 220 2.52 -5.31 20.08
CA GLU A 220 2.00 -4.34 21.05
C GLU A 220 1.04 -3.34 20.35
N PRO A 221 0.11 -2.71 21.09
CA PRO A 221 -0.83 -1.74 20.53
C PRO A 221 -0.13 -0.61 19.76
N GLU A 222 1.00 -0.13 20.27
CA GLU A 222 1.78 0.94 19.64
C GLU A 222 2.47 0.48 18.35
N GLU A 223 3.06 -0.72 18.34
CA GLU A 223 3.67 -1.34 17.15
C GLU A 223 2.64 -1.50 16.03
N ARG A 224 1.44 -1.99 16.38
CA ARG A 224 0.33 -2.14 15.43
C ARG A 224 -0.12 -0.79 14.87
N ARG A 225 -0.28 0.22 15.73
CA ARG A 225 -0.69 1.57 15.33
C ARG A 225 0.33 2.18 14.37
N ILE A 226 1.61 2.08 14.70
CA ILE A 226 2.70 2.62 13.88
C ILE A 226 2.79 1.92 12.53
N ALA A 227 2.65 0.59 12.49
CA ALA A 227 2.62 -0.14 11.22
C ALA A 227 1.50 0.36 10.28
N VAL A 228 0.28 0.52 10.79
CA VAL A 228 -0.85 1.02 10.00
C VAL A 228 -0.65 2.48 9.57
N LEU A 229 -0.15 3.34 10.46
CA LEU A 229 0.14 4.74 10.11
C LEU A 229 1.23 4.84 9.03
N THR A 230 2.26 4.02 9.10
CA THR A 230 3.30 3.92 8.06
C THR A 230 2.71 3.55 6.71
N ALA A 231 1.88 2.51 6.65
CA ALA A 231 1.22 2.09 5.42
C ALA A 231 0.40 3.23 4.80
N LYS A 232 -0.38 3.93 5.62
CA LYS A 232 -1.17 5.10 5.20
C LYS A 232 -0.34 6.26 4.68
N ALA A 233 0.71 6.64 5.43
CA ALA A 233 1.62 7.73 5.05
C ALA A 233 2.29 7.44 3.69
N LEU A 234 2.63 6.17 3.43
CA LEU A 234 3.25 5.75 2.18
C LEU A 234 2.24 5.48 1.04
N GLY A 235 0.94 5.62 1.29
CA GLY A 235 -0.11 5.39 0.30
C GLY A 235 -0.24 3.93 -0.13
N ALA A 236 0.00 3.00 0.79
CA ALA A 236 -0.10 1.57 0.54
C ALA A 236 -1.19 0.93 1.40
N ASP A 237 -2.16 0.32 0.75
CA ASP A 237 -3.16 -0.50 1.44
C ASP A 237 -2.59 -1.87 1.79
N ILE A 238 -1.60 -2.36 1.04
CA ILE A 238 -0.92 -3.63 1.29
C ILE A 238 0.59 -3.42 1.31
N CYS A 239 1.20 -3.59 2.47
CA CYS A 239 2.66 -3.54 2.60
C CYS A 239 3.16 -4.34 3.81
N GLY A 240 4.45 -4.69 3.77
CA GLY A 240 5.18 -5.10 4.97
C GLY A 240 5.84 -3.88 5.60
N VAL A 241 5.73 -3.72 6.92
CA VAL A 241 6.42 -2.68 7.69
C VAL A 241 7.37 -3.36 8.66
N ASP A 242 8.65 -3.01 8.57
CA ASP A 242 9.70 -3.56 9.41
C ASP A 242 10.09 -2.54 10.47
N MET A 243 10.20 -3.02 11.70
CA MET A 243 10.45 -2.20 12.88
C MET A 243 11.54 -2.81 13.75
N LEU A 244 12.30 -1.95 14.41
CA LEU A 244 13.16 -2.31 15.54
C LEU A 244 12.54 -1.80 16.83
N ARG A 245 12.87 -2.44 17.95
CA ARG A 245 12.51 -1.92 19.27
C ARG A 245 13.63 -1.03 19.78
N GLY A 246 13.39 0.27 19.79
CA GLY A 246 14.28 1.23 20.44
C GLY A 246 13.95 1.38 21.93
N ALA A 247 14.82 2.06 22.68
CA ALA A 247 14.63 2.31 24.10
C ALA A 247 13.35 3.08 24.45
N LYS A 248 12.79 3.85 23.50
CA LYS A 248 11.58 4.67 23.67
C LYS A 248 10.34 4.09 22.99
N GLY A 249 10.43 2.89 22.40
CA GLY A 249 9.34 2.29 21.62
C GLY A 249 9.79 1.85 20.22
N PRO A 250 8.84 1.42 19.37
CA PRO A 250 9.15 0.88 18.06
C PRO A 250 9.58 1.97 17.08
N LEU A 251 10.58 1.65 16.27
CA LEU A 251 11.15 2.52 15.25
C LEU A 251 11.03 1.84 13.89
N VAL A 252 10.40 2.51 12.93
CA VAL A 252 10.25 2.00 11.56
C VAL A 252 11.58 2.09 10.83
N ILE A 253 12.02 0.97 10.24
CA ILE A 253 13.28 0.90 9.50
C ILE A 253 13.10 0.81 7.99
N GLU A 254 12.09 0.07 7.53
CA GLU A 254 11.77 -0.06 6.12
C GLU A 254 10.29 -0.45 5.93
N ALA A 255 9.79 -0.17 4.73
CA ALA A 255 8.52 -0.68 4.26
C ALA A 255 8.75 -1.44 2.94
N ASN A 256 7.85 -2.35 2.61
CA ASN A 256 7.93 -3.16 1.40
C ASN A 256 6.57 -3.19 0.68
N ALA A 257 6.54 -2.66 -0.55
CA ALA A 257 5.36 -2.62 -1.41
C ALA A 257 5.01 -3.99 -2.01
N SER A 258 5.99 -4.90 -2.10
CA SER A 258 5.84 -6.24 -2.64
C SER A 258 6.36 -7.27 -1.64
N PRO A 259 5.75 -7.35 -0.43
CA PRO A 259 6.24 -8.23 0.60
C PRO A 259 6.10 -9.69 0.17
N GLY A 260 7.10 -10.50 0.53
CA GLY A 260 7.06 -11.95 0.34
C GLY A 260 6.12 -12.59 1.36
N LEU A 261 5.33 -13.57 0.92
CA LEU A 261 4.32 -14.24 1.73
C LEU A 261 4.82 -15.53 2.37
N GLN A 262 5.80 -16.22 1.77
CA GLN A 262 6.22 -17.54 2.22
C GLN A 262 6.70 -17.55 3.68
N GLY A 263 7.61 -16.63 4.04
CA GLY A 263 8.19 -16.60 5.38
C GLY A 263 7.15 -16.27 6.46
N ILE A 264 6.28 -15.29 6.21
CA ILE A 264 5.28 -14.88 7.19
C ILE A 264 4.15 -15.91 7.32
N THR A 265 3.71 -16.52 6.21
CA THR A 265 2.71 -17.59 6.25
C THR A 265 3.26 -18.82 6.96
N ALA A 266 4.51 -19.21 6.71
CA ALA A 266 5.13 -20.32 7.43
C ALA A 266 5.27 -20.04 8.94
N ALA A 267 5.68 -18.82 9.32
CA ALA A 267 5.86 -18.46 10.72
C ALA A 267 4.53 -18.34 11.48
N THR A 268 3.47 -17.85 10.85
CA THR A 268 2.20 -17.53 11.52
C THR A 268 1.08 -18.53 11.29
N ASN A 269 1.23 -19.41 10.29
CA ASN A 269 0.19 -20.29 9.77
C ASN A 269 -1.08 -19.52 9.30
N ILE A 270 -0.92 -18.24 8.94
CA ILE A 270 -2.00 -17.39 8.42
C ILE A 270 -1.95 -17.40 6.89
N ASP A 271 -3.10 -17.66 6.26
CA ASP A 271 -3.28 -17.50 4.81
C ASP A 271 -3.36 -16.01 4.44
N VAL A 272 -2.19 -15.38 4.33
CA VAL A 272 -2.07 -13.95 3.96
C VAL A 272 -2.53 -13.71 2.53
N ALA A 273 -2.37 -14.69 1.62
CA ALA A 273 -2.79 -14.56 0.23
C ALA A 273 -4.33 -14.45 0.12
N ASP A 274 -5.08 -15.26 0.88
CA ASP A 274 -6.54 -15.17 0.95
C ASP A 274 -7.02 -13.85 1.55
N LYS A 275 -6.34 -13.36 2.61
CA LYS A 275 -6.65 -12.06 3.20
C LYS A 275 -6.44 -10.90 2.21
N ILE A 276 -5.35 -10.93 1.43
CA ILE A 276 -5.10 -9.96 0.35
C ILE A 276 -6.22 -10.02 -0.69
N ALA A 277 -6.55 -11.23 -1.16
CA ALA A 277 -7.55 -11.44 -2.20
C ALA A 277 -8.94 -10.93 -1.80
N ARG A 278 -9.39 -11.27 -0.59
CA ARG A 278 -10.65 -10.79 -0.02
C ARG A 278 -10.67 -9.27 0.11
N PHE A 279 -9.62 -8.69 0.69
CA PHE A 279 -9.53 -7.24 0.86
C PHE A 279 -9.61 -6.51 -0.48
N MET A 280 -8.83 -6.95 -1.48
CA MET A 280 -8.85 -6.33 -2.80
C MET A 280 -10.23 -6.42 -3.46
N HIS A 281 -10.92 -7.55 -3.33
CA HIS A 281 -12.28 -7.72 -3.84
C HIS A 281 -13.24 -6.73 -3.19
N ASP A 282 -13.20 -6.60 -1.87
CA ASP A 282 -14.10 -5.72 -1.13
C ASP A 282 -13.84 -4.24 -1.43
N GLU A 283 -12.57 -3.84 -1.52
CA GLU A 283 -12.20 -2.47 -1.91
C GLU A 283 -12.55 -2.16 -3.37
N THR A 284 -12.46 -3.15 -4.27
CA THR A 284 -12.90 -2.97 -5.66
C THR A 284 -14.40 -2.68 -5.72
N ASN A 285 -15.21 -3.43 -4.98
CA ASN A 285 -16.66 -3.15 -4.88
C ASN A 285 -16.94 -1.76 -4.32
N LYS A 286 -16.19 -1.34 -3.29
CA LYS A 286 -16.31 0.01 -2.72
C LYS A 286 -15.94 1.07 -3.75
N PHE A 287 -14.80 0.95 -4.41
CA PHE A 287 -14.30 1.90 -5.41
C PHE A 287 -15.35 2.25 -6.48
N PHE A 288 -16.02 1.24 -7.04
CA PHE A 288 -17.10 1.48 -8.02
C PHE A 288 -18.42 1.89 -7.36
N GLY A 289 -18.67 1.47 -6.12
CA GLY A 289 -19.83 1.90 -5.32
C GLY A 289 -19.79 3.40 -4.96
N THR A 290 -18.63 3.95 -4.58
CA THR A 290 -18.43 5.38 -4.34
C THR A 290 -18.53 6.17 -5.63
N LYS A 291 -17.93 5.71 -6.73
CA LYS A 291 -18.07 6.37 -8.04
C LYS A 291 -19.52 6.51 -8.47
N LYS A 292 -20.33 5.47 -8.35
CA LYS A 292 -21.77 5.55 -8.65
C LYS A 292 -22.49 6.58 -7.77
N LYS A 293 -22.07 6.75 -6.51
CA LYS A 293 -22.60 7.80 -5.61
C LYS A 293 -22.11 9.20 -6.00
N ASP A 294 -20.87 9.35 -6.42
CA ASP A 294 -20.27 10.64 -6.80
C ASP A 294 -20.73 11.09 -8.19
N GLU A 295 -20.89 10.18 -9.14
CA GLU A 295 -21.54 10.41 -10.44
C GLU A 295 -23.02 10.76 -10.24
N ALA A 296 -23.73 10.06 -9.35
CA ALA A 296 -25.09 10.46 -8.98
C ALA A 296 -25.13 11.86 -8.35
N LYS A 297 -24.15 12.21 -7.49
CA LYS A 297 -24.02 13.56 -6.90
C LYS A 297 -23.60 14.64 -7.91
N LYS A 298 -22.85 14.30 -8.97
CA LYS A 298 -22.47 15.23 -10.05
C LYS A 298 -23.55 15.39 -11.12
N ALA A 299 -24.31 14.32 -11.39
CA ALA A 299 -25.50 14.36 -12.25
C ALA A 299 -26.63 15.16 -11.59
N LEU A 300 -26.64 15.21 -10.25
CA LEU A 300 -27.31 16.23 -9.46
C LEU A 300 -26.58 17.58 -9.63
N GLY A 301 -26.83 18.24 -10.77
CA GLY A 301 -26.65 19.69 -10.86
C GLY A 301 -27.56 20.42 -9.86
N ASN A 302 -27.46 21.75 -9.78
CA ASN A 302 -28.24 22.61 -8.88
C ASN A 302 -29.79 22.54 -9.03
N ASP A 303 -30.31 21.59 -9.80
CA ASP A 303 -31.73 21.41 -10.05
C ASP A 303 -32.28 20.21 -9.25
N ASN A 304 -33.47 20.41 -8.66
CA ASN A 304 -34.20 19.47 -7.80
C ASN A 304 -34.72 18.20 -8.53
N GLU A 305 -34.07 17.75 -9.59
CA GLU A 305 -34.52 16.62 -10.41
C GLU A 305 -33.43 15.54 -10.52
N ILE A 306 -33.82 14.29 -10.22
CA ILE A 306 -32.94 13.12 -10.27
C ILE A 306 -33.47 12.17 -11.34
N ILE A 307 -32.72 12.00 -12.42
CA ILE A 307 -33.01 10.98 -13.43
C ILE A 307 -32.33 9.68 -12.99
N THR A 308 -33.13 8.68 -12.60
CA THR A 308 -32.63 7.39 -12.13
C THR A 308 -33.57 6.26 -12.54
N GLN A 309 -33.03 5.04 -12.62
CA GLN A 309 -33.84 3.84 -12.83
C GLN A 309 -34.41 3.37 -11.49
N LEU A 310 -35.72 3.15 -11.42
CA LEU A 310 -36.39 2.59 -10.25
C LEU A 310 -36.00 1.12 -10.06
N LYS A 311 -35.61 0.76 -8.84
CA LYS A 311 -35.33 -0.63 -8.46
C LYS A 311 -36.39 -1.10 -7.47
N PHE A 312 -36.91 -2.30 -7.70
CA PHE A 312 -37.87 -2.95 -6.82
C PHE A 312 -37.18 -4.10 -6.07
N LYS A 313 -37.44 -4.24 -4.77
CA LYS A 313 -36.99 -5.38 -3.95
C LYS A 313 -38.19 -5.90 -3.16
N GLY A 314 -38.80 -6.96 -3.68
CA GLY A 314 -40.07 -7.46 -3.15
C GLY A 314 -41.15 -6.38 -3.27
N GLU A 315 -41.75 -6.03 -2.14
CA GLU A 315 -42.82 -5.02 -2.04
C GLU A 315 -42.28 -3.58 -1.86
N SER A 316 -40.95 -3.39 -1.84
CA SER A 316 -40.33 -2.08 -1.60
C SER A 316 -39.72 -1.47 -2.87
N ILE A 317 -39.88 -0.15 -3.01
CA ILE A 317 -39.16 0.66 -4.01
C ILE A 317 -37.86 1.14 -3.38
N LEU A 318 -36.72 0.78 -3.96
CA LEU A 318 -35.40 1.23 -3.55
C LEU A 318 -35.06 2.55 -4.21
N LEU A 319 -35.23 3.63 -3.44
CA LEU A 319 -34.77 4.95 -3.86
C LEU A 319 -33.26 5.10 -3.65
N PRO A 320 -32.56 5.84 -4.53
CA PRO A 320 -31.17 6.20 -4.27
C PRO A 320 -31.03 6.90 -2.92
N SER A 321 -29.99 6.58 -2.16
CA SER A 321 -29.77 7.13 -0.81
C SER A 321 -29.76 8.67 -0.74
N ILE A 322 -29.48 9.33 -1.86
CA ILE A 322 -29.52 10.80 -1.97
C ILE A 322 -30.96 11.34 -2.00
N VAL A 323 -31.88 10.64 -2.68
CA VAL A 323 -33.32 10.97 -2.67
C VAL A 323 -33.87 10.84 -1.26
N THR A 324 -33.57 9.73 -0.57
CA THR A 324 -34.04 9.49 0.81
C THR A 324 -33.55 10.56 1.78
N LYS A 325 -32.28 10.99 1.64
CA LYS A 325 -31.68 12.04 2.47
C LYS A 325 -32.21 13.44 2.17
N MET A 326 -32.44 13.77 0.89
CA MET A 326 -32.96 15.07 0.48
C MET A 326 -34.46 15.22 0.79
N ALA A 327 -35.24 14.16 0.56
CA ALA A 327 -36.68 14.15 0.78
C ALA A 327 -37.08 13.93 2.26
N ASN A 328 -36.08 13.67 3.12
CA ASN A 328 -36.25 13.41 4.55
C ASN A 328 -37.32 12.34 4.84
N PHE A 329 -37.27 11.24 4.08
CA PHE A 329 -38.23 10.16 4.23
C PHE A 329 -37.99 9.38 5.53
N SER A 330 -39.07 9.05 6.24
CA SER A 330 -39.10 8.32 7.50
C SER A 330 -39.93 7.05 7.32
N GLU A 331 -39.54 5.97 8.00
CA GLU A 331 -40.28 4.70 7.99
C GLU A 331 -41.66 4.82 8.66
N ASP A 332 -41.87 5.83 9.50
CA ASP A 332 -43.10 6.03 10.27
C ASP A 332 -44.11 6.98 9.58
N ALA A 333 -43.84 7.41 8.34
CA ALA A 333 -44.67 8.35 7.60
C ALA A 333 -45.38 7.69 6.42
N GLU A 334 -46.62 8.10 6.17
CA GLU A 334 -47.37 7.69 4.98
C GLU A 334 -47.01 8.57 3.78
N TYR A 335 -46.91 7.95 2.60
CA TYR A 335 -46.56 8.62 1.35
C TYR A 335 -47.57 8.27 0.25
N SER A 336 -47.95 9.28 -0.53
CA SER A 336 -48.72 9.11 -1.76
C SER A 336 -47.76 8.95 -2.93
N ILE A 337 -47.99 7.93 -3.75
CA ILE A 337 -47.27 7.70 -5.00
C ILE A 337 -48.21 7.99 -6.16
N LYS A 338 -47.88 8.98 -6.99
CA LYS A 338 -48.58 9.31 -8.25
C LYS A 338 -47.71 8.96 -9.44
N MET A 339 -48.32 8.46 -10.51
CA MET A 339 -47.64 8.06 -11.74
C MET A 339 -48.19 8.84 -12.93
N GLU A 340 -47.29 9.43 -13.71
CA GLU A 340 -47.54 10.03 -15.01
C GLU A 340 -46.63 9.33 -16.05
N LYS A 341 -46.90 9.49 -17.35
CA LYS A 341 -46.10 8.84 -18.39
C LYS A 341 -44.62 9.27 -18.28
N GLY A 342 -43.77 8.34 -17.84
CA GLY A 342 -42.33 8.59 -17.66
C GLY A 342 -41.94 9.29 -16.35
N LYS A 343 -42.88 9.53 -15.42
CA LYS A 343 -42.61 10.24 -14.16
C LYS A 343 -43.30 9.57 -12.98
N LEU A 344 -42.58 9.43 -11.87
CA LEU A 344 -43.11 8.93 -10.60
C LEU A 344 -42.89 10.00 -9.52
N ILE A 345 -43.98 10.41 -8.86
CA ILE A 345 -43.99 11.48 -7.86
C ILE A 345 -44.35 10.88 -6.51
N ILE A 346 -43.48 11.05 -5.52
CA ILE A 346 -43.70 10.62 -4.14
C ILE A 346 -43.84 11.87 -3.28
N SER A 347 -44.98 12.03 -2.61
CA SER A 347 -45.26 13.14 -1.71
C SER A 347 -45.69 12.62 -0.35
N LYS A 348 -45.27 13.28 0.73
CA LYS A 348 -45.77 12.95 2.07
C LYS A 348 -47.28 13.08 2.09
N PHE A 349 -47.96 12.07 2.61
CA PHE A 349 -49.41 12.07 2.75
C PHE A 349 -49.75 12.74 4.10
N ASP A 350 -50.09 14.03 4.05
CA ASP A 350 -50.63 14.71 5.21
C ASP A 350 -52.14 14.50 5.23
N VAL A 351 -52.62 13.71 6.20
CA VAL A 351 -54.05 13.62 6.52
C VAL A 351 -54.45 14.98 7.10
N GLY A 352 -54.91 15.88 6.23
CA GLY A 352 -55.55 17.11 6.65
C GLY A 352 -56.69 16.77 7.61
N LYS A 353 -56.64 17.35 8.82
CA LYS A 353 -57.78 17.43 9.73
C LYS A 353 -58.98 17.93 8.94
N GLY A 354 -60.00 17.08 8.79
CA GLY A 354 -61.35 17.52 8.47
C GLY A 354 -61.92 18.40 9.59
#